data_AF-A0A2M7TXA7-F1
#
_entry.id   AF-A0A2M7TXA7-F1
#
_cell.length_a   1.000
_cell.length_b   1.000
_cell.length_c   1.000
_cell.angle_alpha   90.00
_cell.angle_beta   90.00
_cell.angle_gamma   90.00
#
_symmetry.space_group_name_H-M   'P 1'
#
loop_
_entity.id
_entity.type
_entity.pdbx_description
1 polymer ?
#
loop_
_entity_poly.entity_id
_entity_poly.type
_entity_poly.pdbx_seq_one_letter_code
_entity_poly.pdbx_strand_id
1 'polypeptide(L)'
;MRTLLEFVSFGKYFWVDPVAYSDEALERYFSDPATLHNLEAIASGLNDCAVFESSPIEGVIRETAETLNVKAAVLIHPVRVALTGFHVSPSLFDMMAVLGKETCLRRLQNAVVYLKK
;
A
#
# COMPACT_ATOMS: atom_id res chain seq x y z
N MET A 1 14.14 -12.91 7.21
CA MET A 1 13.43 -13.51 8.35
C MET A 1 14.17 -14.76 8.77
N ARG A 2 14.65 -14.83 10.01
CA ARG A 2 15.49 -15.93 10.53
C ARG A 2 14.90 -16.59 11.78
N THR A 3 14.01 -15.91 12.50
CA THR A 3 13.42 -16.40 13.76
C THR A 3 11.90 -16.39 13.71
N LEU A 4 11.26 -17.23 14.55
CA LEU A 4 9.80 -17.22 14.72
C LEU A 4 9.28 -15.90 15.30
N LEU A 5 10.09 -15.23 16.13
CA LEU A 5 9.74 -13.93 16.68
C LEU A 5 9.68 -12.85 15.59
N GLU A 6 10.61 -12.88 14.64
CA GLU A 6 10.54 -12.02 13.45
C GLU A 6 9.27 -12.32 12.64
N PHE A 7 8.92 -13.60 12.44
CA PHE A 7 7.68 -13.95 11.72
C PHE A 7 6.44 -13.33 12.35
N VAL A 8 6.28 -13.43 13.67
CA VAL A 8 5.12 -12.83 14.37
C VAL A 8 5.10 -11.30 14.21
N SER A 9 6.27 -10.67 14.28
CA SER A 9 6.40 -9.21 14.15
C SER A 9 6.04 -8.74 12.74
N PHE A 10 6.58 -9.41 11.72
CA PHE A 10 6.29 -9.11 10.32
C PHE A 10 4.90 -9.56 9.89
N GLY A 11 4.29 -10.56 10.52
CA GLY A 11 2.95 -11.04 10.19
C GLY A 11 1.80 -10.21 10.78
N LYS A 12 2.11 -9.27 11.69
CA LYS A 12 1.09 -8.49 12.42
C LYS A 12 0.10 -7.77 11.49
N TYR A 13 0.55 -7.28 10.34
CA TYR A 13 -0.31 -6.54 9.41
C TYR A 13 -1.40 -7.40 8.75
N PHE A 14 -1.33 -8.73 8.80
CA PHE A 14 -2.45 -9.57 8.34
C PHE A 14 -3.66 -9.50 9.29
N TRP A 15 -3.44 -9.12 10.55
CA TRP A 15 -4.48 -9.14 11.58
C TRP A 15 -4.85 -7.75 12.09
N VAL A 16 -3.94 -6.78 11.99
CA VAL A 16 -4.12 -5.43 12.53
C VAL A 16 -3.79 -4.40 11.46
N ASP A 17 -4.69 -3.44 11.27
CA ASP A 17 -4.45 -2.32 10.36
C ASP A 17 -3.33 -1.40 10.89
N PRO A 18 -2.46 -0.86 10.02
CA PRO A 18 -1.49 0.15 10.43
C PRO A 18 -2.21 1.40 10.97
N VAL A 19 -1.78 1.89 12.14
CA VAL A 19 -2.31 3.11 12.77
C VAL A 19 -1.30 4.25 12.82
N ALA A 20 -0.04 3.95 12.54
CA ALA A 20 1.08 4.88 12.46
C ALA A 20 2.18 4.25 11.58
N TYR A 21 3.10 5.10 11.11
CA TYR A 21 4.22 4.72 10.26
C TYR A 21 5.52 5.17 10.91
N SER A 22 6.63 4.46 10.66
CA SER A 22 7.94 4.88 11.18
C SER A 22 8.42 6.17 10.52
N ASP A 23 9.22 6.97 11.23
CA ASP A 23 9.79 8.21 10.72
C ASP A 23 10.54 8.00 9.39
N GLU A 24 11.30 6.91 9.28
CA GLU A 24 11.99 6.53 8.04
C GLU A 24 11.01 6.33 6.87
N ALA A 25 9.86 5.70 7.12
CA ALA A 25 8.86 5.47 6.07
C ALA A 25 8.15 6.77 5.69
N LEU A 26 7.87 7.64 6.67
CA LEU A 26 7.31 8.97 6.43
C LEU A 26 8.24 9.80 5.55
N GLU A 27 9.52 9.90 5.94
CA GLU A 27 10.53 10.68 5.21
C GLU A 27 10.78 10.14 3.81
N ARG A 28 10.85 8.82 3.64
CA ARG A 28 11.25 8.21 2.37
C ARG A 28 10.12 8.05 1.37
N TYR A 29 8.89 7.80 1.84
CA TYR A 29 7.79 7.39 0.98
C TYR A 29 6.56 8.30 1.06
N PHE A 30 6.40 9.11 2.12
CA PHE A 30 5.24 10.00 2.27
C PHE A 30 5.60 11.49 2.35
N SER A 31 6.87 11.87 2.15
CA SER A 31 7.33 13.26 2.21
C SER A 31 6.94 14.08 0.98
N ASP A 32 6.78 13.45 -0.18
CA ASP A 32 6.31 14.11 -1.40
C ASP A 32 4.82 14.45 -1.27
N PRO A 33 4.41 15.73 -1.38
CA PRO A 33 3.00 16.13 -1.35
C PRO A 33 2.12 15.41 -2.38
N ALA A 34 2.68 14.98 -3.51
CA ALA A 34 1.96 14.21 -4.53
C ALA A 34 1.52 12.83 -4.02
N THR A 35 2.15 12.30 -2.97
CA THR A 35 1.85 10.96 -2.44
C THR A 35 0.41 10.82 -1.98
N LEU A 36 -0.16 11.87 -1.39
CA LEU A 36 -1.56 11.87 -0.97
C LEU A 36 -2.48 11.67 -2.17
N HIS A 37 -2.27 12.44 -3.24
CA HIS A 37 -3.04 12.33 -4.48
C HIS A 37 -2.85 10.95 -5.14
N ASN A 38 -1.62 10.43 -5.14
CA ASN A 38 -1.27 9.13 -5.67
C ASN A 38 -2.01 7.99 -4.94
N LEU A 39 -2.08 8.03 -3.61
CA LEU A 39 -2.82 7.04 -2.82
C LEU A 39 -4.33 7.09 -3.08
N GLU A 40 -4.90 8.29 -3.22
CA GLU A 40 -6.31 8.49 -3.58
C GLU A 40 -6.62 7.93 -4.99
N ALA A 41 -5.76 8.21 -5.97
CA ALA A 41 -5.91 7.69 -7.34
C ALA A 41 -5.86 6.15 -7.38
N ILE A 42 -4.92 5.55 -6.65
CA ILE A 42 -4.82 4.09 -6.53
C ILE A 42 -6.04 3.50 -5.84
N ALA A 43 -6.53 4.12 -4.76
CA ALA A 43 -7.74 3.66 -4.08
C ALA A 43 -8.95 3.67 -5.04
N SER A 44 -9.08 4.71 -5.88
CA SER A 44 -10.12 4.77 -6.91
C SER A 44 -9.97 3.64 -7.94
N GLY A 45 -8.78 3.45 -8.51
CA GLY A 45 -8.55 2.40 -9.51
C GLY A 45 -8.80 0.99 -8.95
N LEU A 46 -8.39 0.73 -7.70
CA LEU A 46 -8.63 -0.55 -7.03
C LEU A 46 -10.11 -0.76 -6.69
N ASN A 47 -10.85 0.31 -6.41
CA ASN A 47 -12.29 0.24 -6.18
C ASN A 47 -13.05 -0.23 -7.44
N ASP A 48 -12.55 0.08 -8.63
CA ASP A 48 -13.16 -0.33 -9.90
C ASP A 48 -12.65 -1.70 -10.39
N CYS A 49 -11.61 -2.25 -9.74
CA CYS A 49 -11.07 -3.57 -10.04
C CYS A 49 -12.09 -4.67 -9.70
N ALA A 50 -12.59 -5.38 -10.73
CA ALA A 50 -13.60 -6.42 -10.58
C ALA A 50 -13.05 -7.73 -10.02
N VAL A 51 -11.84 -8.12 -10.43
CA VAL A 51 -11.15 -9.35 -9.99
C VAL A 51 -9.96 -8.94 -9.13
N PHE A 52 -10.05 -9.15 -7.81
CA PHE A 52 -9.03 -8.69 -6.87
C PHE A 52 -7.93 -9.73 -6.65
N GLU A 53 -7.21 -10.07 -7.72
CA GLU A 53 -6.07 -10.99 -7.73
C GLU A 53 -4.77 -10.28 -8.10
N SER A 54 -3.63 -10.91 -7.84
CA SER A 54 -2.29 -10.33 -7.96
C SER A 54 -2.04 -9.64 -9.32
N SER A 55 -2.30 -10.31 -10.44
CA SER A 55 -2.05 -9.75 -11.77
C SER A 55 -2.99 -8.57 -12.12
N PRO A 56 -4.32 -8.65 -11.92
CA PRO A 56 -5.19 -7.49 -12.09
C PRO A 56 -4.82 -6.29 -11.21
N ILE A 57 -4.44 -6.53 -9.94
CA ILE A 57 -4.02 -5.48 -9.01
C ILE A 57 -2.74 -4.80 -9.53
N GLU A 58 -1.77 -5.56 -10.00
CA GLU A 58 -0.55 -5.02 -10.61
C GLU A 58 -0.88 -4.15 -11.83
N GLY A 59 -1.79 -4.61 -12.69
CA GLY A 59 -2.28 -3.86 -13.85
C GLY A 59 -2.81 -2.47 -13.44
N VAL A 60 -3.75 -2.43 -12.49
CA VAL A 60 -4.33 -1.17 -11.98
C VAL A 60 -3.25 -0.21 -11.48
N ILE A 61 -2.29 -0.71 -10.69
CA ILE A 61 -1.23 0.15 -10.13
C ILE A 61 -0.33 0.70 -11.25
N ARG A 62 -0.01 -0.11 -12.27
CA ARG A 62 0.81 0.32 -13.41
C ARG A 62 0.09 1.31 -14.31
N GLU A 63 -1.16 1.04 -14.66
CA GLU A 63 -2.01 1.96 -15.44
C GLU A 63 -2.21 3.31 -14.74
N THR A 64 -2.37 3.29 -13.41
CA THR A 64 -2.44 4.51 -12.61
C THR A 64 -1.11 5.28 -12.67
N ALA A 65 0.03 4.60 -12.61
CA ALA A 65 1.34 5.24 -12.73
C ALA A 65 1.55 5.87 -14.10
N GLU A 66 1.12 5.21 -15.17
CA GLU A 66 1.15 5.74 -16.53
C GLU A 66 0.27 6.99 -16.66
N THR A 67 -0.95 6.94 -16.14
CA THR A 67 -1.90 8.07 -16.14
C THR A 67 -1.35 9.29 -15.40
N LEU A 68 -0.67 9.07 -14.27
CA LEU A 68 -0.04 10.12 -13.47
C LEU A 68 1.34 10.53 -14.02
N ASN A 69 1.82 9.88 -15.09
CA ASN A 69 3.15 10.10 -15.69
C ASN A 69 4.30 9.93 -14.67
N VAL A 70 4.22 8.91 -13.82
CA VAL A 70 5.24 8.57 -12.81
C VAL A 70 5.72 7.12 -12.98
N LYS A 71 6.87 6.79 -12.40
CA LYS A 71 7.33 5.39 -12.36
C LYS A 71 6.47 4.59 -11.39
N ALA A 72 6.13 3.35 -11.73
CA ALA A 72 5.32 2.47 -10.86
C ALA A 72 5.88 2.33 -9.42
N ALA A 73 7.21 2.35 -9.25
CA ALA A 73 7.85 2.30 -7.93
C ALA A 73 7.42 3.45 -7.00
N VAL A 74 7.09 4.62 -7.55
CA VAL A 74 6.57 5.79 -6.80
C VAL A 74 5.21 5.49 -6.19
N LEU A 75 4.41 4.58 -6.77
CA LEU A 75 3.12 4.15 -6.21
C LEU A 75 3.27 2.90 -5.35
N ILE A 76 4.07 1.94 -5.79
CA ILE A 76 4.25 0.63 -5.13
C ILE A 76 4.77 0.78 -3.69
N HIS A 77 5.79 1.62 -3.46
CA HIS A 77 6.36 1.74 -2.12
C HIS A 77 5.41 2.43 -1.13
N PRO A 78 4.78 3.58 -1.45
CA PRO A 78 3.78 4.19 -0.58
C PRO A 78 2.59 3.28 -0.31
N VAL A 79 2.06 2.58 -1.32
CA VAL A 79 0.95 1.62 -1.12
C VAL A 79 1.36 0.50 -0.17
N ARG A 80 2.56 -0.06 -0.32
CA ARG A 80 3.08 -1.08 0.60
C ARG A 80 3.11 -0.59 2.04
N VAL A 81 3.65 0.61 2.26
CA VAL A 81 3.71 1.22 3.60
C VAL A 81 2.31 1.47 4.13
N ALA A 82 1.40 2.04 3.34
CA ALA A 82 0.02 2.30 3.73
C ALA A 82 -0.72 1.02 4.16
N LEU A 83 -0.49 -0.09 3.45
CA LEU A 83 -1.17 -1.35 3.72
C LEU A 83 -0.56 -2.16 4.87
N THR A 84 0.75 -2.06 5.08
CA THR A 84 1.47 -2.96 6.00
C THR A 84 2.12 -2.26 7.19
N GLY A 85 2.36 -0.95 7.10
CA GLY A 85 3.21 -0.21 8.03
C GLY A 85 4.71 -0.43 7.81
N PHE A 86 5.10 -1.30 6.87
CA PHE A 86 6.48 -1.67 6.60
C PHE A 86 6.88 -1.31 5.17
N HIS A 87 8.13 -0.90 4.96
CA HIS A 87 8.66 -0.67 3.61
C HIS A 87 9.14 -1.96 2.93
N VAL A 88 9.31 -3.05 3.70
CA VAL A 88 9.61 -4.39 3.18
C VAL A 88 8.47 -5.34 3.51
N SER A 89 7.98 -6.01 2.48
CA SER A 89 7.01 -7.09 2.53
C SER A 89 7.39 -8.11 1.44
N PRO A 90 6.72 -9.28 1.39
CA PRO A 90 6.66 -10.10 0.18
C PRO A 90 6.13 -9.29 -1.02
N SER A 91 5.84 -9.98 -2.12
CA SER A 91 5.13 -9.40 -3.26
C SER A 91 3.94 -8.55 -2.80
N LEU A 92 3.90 -7.29 -3.22
CA LEU A 92 2.85 -6.35 -2.83
C LEU A 92 1.49 -6.86 -3.33
N PHE A 93 1.46 -7.30 -4.59
CA PHE A 93 0.23 -7.67 -5.27
C PHE A 93 -0.37 -8.97 -4.71
N ASP A 94 0.47 -9.97 -4.42
CA ASP A 94 0.00 -11.20 -3.76
C ASP A 94 -0.50 -10.90 -2.34
N MET A 95 0.19 -10.01 -1.62
CA MET A 95 -0.23 -9.59 -0.29
C MET A 95 -1.58 -8.85 -0.33
N MET A 96 -1.79 -7.97 -1.31
CA MET A 96 -3.07 -7.31 -1.53
C MET A 96 -4.19 -8.31 -1.84
N ALA A 97 -3.93 -9.29 -2.71
CA ALA A 97 -4.88 -10.35 -3.02
C ALA A 97 -5.27 -11.15 -1.75
N VAL A 98 -4.32 -11.43 -0.86
CA VAL A 98 -4.57 -12.10 0.43
C VAL A 98 -5.36 -11.22 1.41
N LEU A 99 -5.04 -9.93 1.51
CA LEU A 99 -5.78 -9.00 2.39
C LEU A 99 -7.22 -8.76 1.93
N GLY A 100 -7.44 -8.82 0.61
CA GLY A 100 -8.71 -8.53 -0.04
C GLY A 100 -9.00 -7.05 -0.21
N LYS A 101 -9.90 -6.76 -1.16
CA LYS A 101 -10.24 -5.42 -1.63
C LYS A 101 -10.65 -4.46 -0.52
N GLU A 102 -11.62 -4.85 0.30
CA GLU A 102 -12.17 -4.01 1.37
C GLU A 102 -11.09 -3.58 2.38
N THR A 103 -10.21 -4.52 2.76
CA THR A 103 -9.08 -4.22 3.67
C THR A 103 -8.10 -3.25 3.02
N CYS A 104 -7.75 -3.45 1.75
CA CYS A 104 -6.85 -2.57 1.03
C CYS A 104 -7.41 -1.15 0.92
N LEU A 105 -8.67 -0.99 0.49
CA LEU A 105 -9.31 0.32 0.35
C LEU A 105 -9.43 1.04 1.69
N ARG A 106 -9.86 0.34 2.74
CA ARG A 106 -9.92 0.91 4.10
C ARG A 106 -8.56 1.42 4.58
N ARG A 107 -7.50 0.63 4.38
CA ARG A 107 -6.13 1.01 4.82
C ARG A 107 -5.55 2.17 4.01
N LEU A 108 -5.77 2.19 2.70
CA LEU A 108 -5.38 3.33 1.86
C LEU A 108 -6.09 4.60 2.32
N GLN A 109 -7.40 4.53 2.59
CA GLN A 109 -8.16 5.68 3.11
C GLN A 109 -7.62 6.14 4.47
N ASN A 110 -7.30 5.21 5.37
CA ASN A 110 -6.70 5.54 6.67
C ASN A 110 -5.35 6.24 6.50
N ALA A 111 -4.51 5.80 5.55
CA ALA A 111 -3.25 6.45 5.23
C ALA A 111 -3.46 7.88 4.71
N VAL A 112 -4.42 8.08 3.79
CA VAL A 112 -4.79 9.41 3.29
C VAL A 112 -5.24 10.33 4.43
N VAL A 113 -6.09 9.84 5.33
CA VAL A 113 -6.54 10.60 6.51
C VAL A 113 -5.38 10.90 7.46
N TYR A 114 -4.46 9.98 7.65
CA TYR A 114 -3.25 10.18 8.48
C TYR A 114 -2.37 11.30 7.92
N LEU A 115 -2.17 11.34 6.60
CA LEU A 115 -1.30 12.32 5.93
C LEU A 115 -1.92 13.72 5.78
N LYS A 116 -3.24 13.85 5.95
CA LYS A 116 -3.94 15.15 5.93
C LYS A 116 -3.85 15.91 7.26
N LYS A 117 -3.41 15.25 8.34
CA LYS A 117 -3.25 15.84 9.67
C LYS A 117 -1.96 16.63 9.75
#